data_AF-A0A6C1P6A6-F1
#
_entry.id   AF-A0A6C1P6A6-F1
#
_cell.length_a   1.000
_cell.length_b   1.000
_cell.length_c   1.000
_cell.angle_alpha   90.00
_cell.angle_beta   90.00
_cell.angle_gamma   90.00
#
_symmetry.space_group_name_H-M   'P 1'
#
loop_
_entity.id
_entity.type
_entity.pdbx_description
1 polymer ?
#
loop_
_entity_poly.entity_id
_entity_poly.type
_entity_poly.pdbx_seq_one_letter_code
_entity_poly.pdbx_strand_id
1 'polypeptide(L)' 'MDILKIILAIFLPPLAVFLHIGIAGHFWLNILLTILGGLPGMIHALWVILKK' A
#
# COMPACT_ATOMS: atom_id res chain seq x y z
N MET A 1 2.08 -3.26 -15.37
CA MET A 1 1.63 -1.91 -14.92
C MET A 1 2.00 -1.71 -13.45
N ASP A 2 3.20 -2.12 -13.07
CA ASP A 2 3.52 -2.41 -11.66
C ASP A 2 4.63 -1.52 -11.13
N ILE A 3 5.53 -1.04 -12.01
CA ILE A 3 6.62 -0.13 -11.67
C ILE A 3 6.09 1.17 -11.05
N LEU A 4 5.04 1.77 -11.63
CA LEU A 4 4.42 2.98 -11.09
C LEU A 4 3.84 2.74 -9.68
N LYS A 5 3.23 1.57 -9.46
CA LYS A 5 2.60 1.19 -8.18
C LYS A 5 3.66 0.88 -7.13
N ILE A 6 4.79 0.30 -7.51
CA ILE A 6 5.94 0.05 -6.63
C ILE A 6 6.59 1.38 -6.21
N ILE A 7 6.79 2.33 -7.13
CA ILE A 7 7.30 3.67 -6.82
C ILE A 7 6.33 4.40 -5.86
N LEU A 8 5.03 4.34 -6.15
CA LEU A 8 4.00 4.92 -5.29
C LEU A 8 3.92 4.21 -3.93
N ALA A 9 4.19 2.91 -3.85
CA ALA A 9 4.15 2.18 -2.58
C ALA A 9 5.24 2.61 -1.59
N ILE A 10 6.37 3.10 -2.12
CA ILE A 10 7.50 3.59 -1.33
C ILE A 10 7.27 5.03 -0.89
N PHE A 11 6.77 5.90 -1.79
CA PHE A 11 6.53 7.32 -1.48
C PHE A 11 5.22 7.55 -0.71
N LEU A 12 4.15 6.86 -1.10
CA LEU A 12 2.79 7.04 -0.60
C LEU A 12 2.05 5.68 -0.55
N PRO A 13 2.42 4.79 0.42
CA PRO A 13 1.86 3.44 0.53
C PRO A 13 0.33 3.35 0.45
N PRO A 14 -0.48 4.18 1.14
CA PRO A 14 -1.93 4.09 1.06
C PRO A 14 -2.48 4.42 -0.34
N LEU A 15 -1.82 5.31 -1.07
CA LEU A 15 -2.23 5.69 -2.42
C LEU A 15 -1.98 4.55 -3.42
N ALA A 16 -0.86 3.85 -3.28
CA ALA A 16 -0.54 2.69 -4.12
C ALA A 16 -1.51 1.53 -3.91
N VAL A 17 -1.89 1.25 -2.65
CA VAL A 17 -2.89 0.23 -2.31
C VAL A 17 -4.28 0.63 -2.80
N PHE A 18 -4.67 1.91 -2.65
CA PHE A 18 -5.91 2.42 -3.20
C PHE A 18 -5.99 2.25 -4.72
N LEU A 19 -4.92 2.56 -5.46
CA LEU A 19 -4.89 2.38 -6.91
C LEU A 19 -4.81 0.90 -7.33
N HIS A 20 -4.35 0.00 -6.46
CA HIS A 20 -4.25 -1.43 -6.76
C HIS A 20 -5.56 -2.18 -6.50
N ILE A 21 -6.22 -1.92 -5.37
CA ILE A 21 -7.38 -2.68 -4.91
C ILE A 21 -8.65 -1.83 -4.73
N GLY A 22 -8.55 -0.50 -4.89
CA GLY A 22 -9.64 0.44 -4.59
C GLY A 22 -9.80 0.72 -3.10
N ILE A 23 -10.99 1.20 -2.72
CA ILE A 23 -11.40 1.35 -1.32
C ILE A 23 -11.89 -0.01 -0.81
N ALA A 24 -10.96 -0.80 -0.28
CA ALA A 24 -11.25 -2.09 0.35
C ALA A 24 -10.66 -2.13 1.77
N GLY A 25 -10.97 -3.17 2.55
CA GLY A 25 -10.45 -3.32 3.92
C GLY A 25 -8.92 -3.20 4.03
N HIS A 26 -8.19 -3.62 2.99
CA HIS A 26 -6.73 -3.46 2.89
C HIS A 26 -6.25 -1.99 2.83
N PHE A 27 -7.04 -1.07 2.27
CA PHE A 27 -6.71 0.36 2.26
C PHE A 27 -6.75 0.95 3.66
N TRP A 28 -7.80 0.65 4.42
CA TRP A 28 -7.94 1.08 5.81
C TRP A 28 -6.89 0.44 6.72
N LEU A 29 -6.57 -0.84 6.50
CA LEU A 29 -5.46 -1.50 7.21
C LEU A 29 -4.13 -0.80 6.92
N ASN A 30 -3.86 -0.44 5.66
CA ASN A 30 -2.62 0.25 5.30
C ASN A 30 -2.52 1.64 5.94
N ILE A 31 -3.62 2.38 6.02
CA ILE A 31 -3.67 3.66 6.75
C ILE A 31 -3.35 3.45 8.23
N LEU A 32 -3.95 2.46 8.87
CA LEU A 32 -3.70 2.15 10.28
C LEU A 32 -2.24 1.74 10.52
N LEU A 33 -1.66 0.91 9.65
CA LEU A 33 -0.25 0.48 9.71
C LEU A 33 0.70 1.65 9.44
N THR A 34 0.34 2.57 8.55
CA THR A 34 1.12 3.78 8.29
C THR A 34 1.16 4.68 9.54
N ILE A 35 0.05 4.78 10.27
CA ILE A 35 -0.04 5.57 11.52
C ILE A 35 0.69 4.88 12.70
N LEU A 36 0.64 3.55 12.78
CA LEU A 36 1.27 2.78 13.87
C LEU A 36 2.80 2.67 13.77
N GLY A 37 3.39 2.95 12.61
CA GLY A 37 4.85 2.89 12.47
C GLY A 37 5.43 3.10 11.08
N GLY A 38 4.66 3.53 10.07
CA GLY A 38 5.10 3.82 8.70
C GLY A 38 5.62 2.61 7.90
N LEU A 39 6.68 1.96 8.42
CA LEU A 39 7.31 0.75 7.92
C LEU A 39 6.33 -0.43 7.68
N PRO A 40 5.42 -0.80 8.60
CA PRO A 40 4.52 -1.91 8.34
C PRO A 40 3.50 -1.58 7.24
N GLY A 41 3.16 -0.31 7.03
CA GLY A 41 2.34 0.14 5.89
C GLY A 41 3.05 -0.03 4.56
N MET A 42 4.35 0.31 4.48
CA MET A 42 5.17 0.07 3.28
C MET A 42 5.27 -1.42 2.92
N ILE A 43 5.54 -2.28 3.92
CA ILE A 43 5.62 -3.73 3.72
C ILE A 43 4.27 -4.28 3.26
N HIS A 44 3.17 -3.85 3.88
CA HIS A 44 1.83 -4.26 3.48
C HIS A 44 1.50 -3.83 2.05
N ALA A 45 1.83 -2.59 1.68
CA ALA A 45 1.62 -2.08 0.32
C ALA A 45 2.38 -2.88 -0.73
N LEU A 46 3.66 -3.18 -0.48
CA LEU A 46 4.47 -4.03 -1.36
C LEU A 46 3.90 -5.45 -1.46
N TRP A 47 3.50 -6.05 -0.33
CA TRP A 47 2.92 -7.38 -0.31
C TRP A 47 1.61 -7.45 -1.10
N VAL A 48 0.74 -6.46 -0.96
CA VAL A 48 -0.50 -6.34 -1.73
C VAL A 48 -0.21 -6.27 -3.24
N ILE A 49 0.80 -5.50 -3.64
CA ILE A 49 1.14 -5.30 -5.06
C ILE A 49 1.82 -6.53 -5.65
N LEU A 50 2.63 -7.25 -4.87
CA LEU A 50 3.35 -8.46 -5.30
C LEU A 50 2.49 -9.73 -5.27
N LYS A 51 1.46 -9.77 -4.41
CA LYS A 51 0.62 -10.97 -4.21
C LYS A 51 -0.50 -11.10 -5.26
N LYS A 52 -0.75 -10.06 -6.04
CA LYS A 52 -1.72 -10.06 -7.13
C LYS A 52 -1.00 -9.80 -8.45
#